data_AF-A0A538EH66-F1
#
_entry.id   AF-A0A538EH66-F1
#
_cell.length_a   1.000
_cell.length_b   1.000
_cell.length_c   1.000
_cell.angle_alpha   90.00
_cell.angle_beta   90.00
_cell.angle_gamma   90.00
#
_symmetry.space_group_name_H-M   'P 1'
#
loop_
_entity.id
_entity.type
_entity.pdbx_description
1 polymer ?
#
loop_
_entity_poly.entity_id
_entity_poly.type
_entity_poly.pdbx_seq_one_letter_code
_entity_poly.pdbx_strand_id
1 'polypeptide(L)' 'MARVTRLVCDNCGKEVDEAKGAVMRINFTDARRGSKQADLCDACAGKMPGQAVARRGRRPKTAAA' A
#
# COMPACT_ATOMS: atom_id res chain seq x y z
N MET A 1 -28.79 3.72 -15.02
CA MET A 1 -27.75 4.15 -14.04
C MET A 1 -26.53 3.28 -14.25
N ALA A 2 -25.38 3.87 -14.63
CA ALA A 2 -24.14 3.11 -14.78
C ALA A 2 -23.52 2.89 -13.39
N ARG A 3 -23.13 1.65 -13.08
CA ARG A 3 -22.41 1.34 -11.84
C ARG A 3 -20.93 1.61 -12.07
N VAL A 4 -20.31 2.36 -11.17
CA VAL A 4 -18.87 2.62 -11.18
C VAL A 4 -18.27 1.94 -9.96
N THR A 5 -17.20 1.17 -10.16
CA THR A 5 -16.41 0.58 -9.08
C THR A 5 -15.32 1.54 -8.67
N ARG A 6 -15.21 1.83 -7.38
CA ARG A 6 -14.16 2.68 -6.82
C ARG A 6 -13.40 1.94 -5.73
N LEU A 7 -12.10 2.19 -5.66
CA LEU A 7 -11.26 1.69 -4.58
C LEU A 7 -11.50 2.57 -3.34
N VAL A 8 -11.69 1.93 -2.19
CA VAL A 8 -11.93 2.62 -0.92
C VAL A 8 -10.87 2.16 0.08
N CYS A 9 -10.32 3.11 0.83
CA CYS A 9 -9.33 2.84 1.87
C CYS A 9 -9.97 2.11 3.05
N ASP A 10 -9.48 0.93 3.39
CA ASP A 10 -9.98 0.11 4.50
C ASP A 10 -9.81 0.77 5.87
N ASN A 11 -8.91 1.75 6.00
CA ASN A 11 -8.61 2.40 7.27
C ASN A 11 -9.45 3.66 7.53
N CYS A 12 -9.79 4.43 6.49
CA CYS A 12 -10.51 5.69 6.66
C CYS A 12 -11.81 5.82 5.84
N GLY A 13 -12.15 4.80 5.04
CA GLY A 13 -13.38 4.76 4.26
C GLY A 13 -13.44 5.76 3.09
N LYS A 14 -12.34 6.47 2.80
CA LYS A 14 -12.27 7.44 1.70
C LYS A 14 -11.94 6.73 0.39
N GLU A 15 -12.50 7.25 -0.69
CA GLU A 15 -12.12 6.83 -2.05
C GLU A 15 -10.62 7.10 -2.29
N VAL A 16 -9.98 6.15 -2.97
CA VAL A 16 -8.58 6.22 -3.35
C VAL A 16 -8.51 6.64 -4.81
N ASP A 17 -7.85 7.77 -5.07
CA ASP A 17 -7.58 8.22 -6.43
C ASP A 17 -6.68 7.22 -7.16
N GLU A 18 -6.83 7.17 -8.48
CA GLU A 18 -5.98 6.36 -9.35
C GLU A 18 -4.50 6.73 -9.15
N ALA A 19 -3.65 5.71 -8.91
CA ALA A 19 -2.23 5.83 -8.59
C ALA A 19 -1.85 6.49 -7.23
N LYS A 20 -2.80 6.75 -6.31
CA LYS A 20 -2.54 7.31 -4.96
C LYS A 20 -2.89 6.35 -3.81
N GLY A 21 -2.66 5.06 -4.05
CA GLY A 21 -2.99 3.99 -3.12
C GLY A 21 -1.81 3.05 -2.88
N ALA A 22 -1.91 2.29 -1.79
CA ALA A 22 -1.00 1.22 -1.46
C ALA A 22 -1.78 -0.02 -1.03
N VAL A 23 -1.23 -1.19 -1.36
CA VAL A 23 -1.73 -2.47 -0.87
C VAL A 23 -0.80 -2.95 0.24
N MET A 24 -1.34 -3.15 1.43
CA MET A 24 -0.61 -3.71 2.56
C MET A 24 -0.92 -5.21 2.68
N ARG A 25 0.11 -6.03 2.91
CA ARG A 25 -0.04 -7.45 3.27
C ARG A 25 0.71 -7.76 4.57
N ILE A 26 -0.02 -8.29 5.54
CA ILE A 26 0.51 -8.76 6.82
C ILE A 26 0.47 -10.28 6.83
N ASN A 27 1.63 -10.91 6.93
CA ASN A 27 1.74 -12.36 7.13
C ASN A 27 1.88 -12.64 8.63
N PHE A 28 0.98 -13.45 9.19
CA PHE A 28 1.08 -13.85 10.58
C PHE A 28 2.13 -14.95 10.73
N THR A 29 2.86 -14.93 11.85
CA THR A 29 3.81 -16.00 12.19
C THR A 29 3.10 -17.32 12.51
N ASP A 30 1.88 -17.26 13.07
CA ASP A 30 0.99 -18.42 13.19
C ASP A 30 0.42 -18.78 11.82
N ALA A 31 0.88 -19.92 11.28
CA ALA A 31 0.49 -20.42 9.96
C ALA A 31 -1.02 -20.62 9.80
N ARG A 32 -1.76 -20.87 10.89
CA ARG A 32 -3.22 -21.07 10.85
C ARG A 32 -3.98 -19.78 10.54
N ARG A 33 -3.38 -18.62 10.85
CA ARG A 33 -3.99 -17.30 10.60
C ARG A 33 -3.74 -16.81 9.19
N GLY A 34 -2.75 -17.36 8.49
CA GLY A 34 -2.40 -16.99 7.11
C GLY A 34 -1.94 -15.54 6.99
N SER A 35 -2.56 -14.78 6.08
CA SER A 35 -2.21 -13.39 5.79
C SER A 35 -3.44 -12.50 5.66
N LYS A 36 -3.32 -11.25 6.09
CA LYS A 36 -4.33 -10.21 5.88
C LYS A 36 -3.85 -9.22 4.81
N GLN A 37 -4.75 -8.82 3.91
CA GLN A 37 -4.53 -7.75 2.94
C GLN A 37 -5.44 -6.56 3.26
N ALA A 38 -4.98 -5.36 2.95
CA ALA A 38 -5.78 -4.14 3.04
C ALA A 38 -5.37 -3.12 1.97
N ASP A 39 -6.34 -2.37 1.46
CA ASP A 39 -6.16 -1.26 0.54
C ASP A 39 -6.15 0.06 1.32
N LEU A 40 -5.14 0.90 1.07
CA LEU A 40 -4.91 2.14 1.80
C LEU A 40 -4.70 3.30 0.84
N CYS A 41 -5.19 4.49 1.20
CA CYS A 41 -4.75 5.73 0.55
C CYS A 41 -3.33 6.10 1.01
N ASP A 42 -2.62 6.91 0.23
CA ASP A 42 -1.24 7.35 0.53
C ASP A 42 -1.06 7.88 1.97
N ALA A 43 -2.01 8.68 2.46
CA ALA A 43 -1.95 9.26 3.80
C ALA A 43 -2.06 8.22 4.93
N CYS A 44 -2.81 7.14 4.70
CA CYS A 44 -2.90 6.03 5.66
C CYS A 44 -1.71 5.09 5.51
N ALA A 45 -1.30 4.79 4.28
CA ALA A 45 -0.16 3.96 3.97
C ALA A 45 1.13 4.51 4.58
N GLY A 46 1.37 5.83 4.49
CA GLY A 46 2.55 6.48 5.06
C GLY A 46 2.62 6.46 6.59
N LYS A 47 1.53 6.12 7.28
CA LYS A 47 1.48 5.94 8.74
C LYS A 47 1.61 4.49 9.17
N MET A 48 1.62 3.55 8.23
CA MET A 48 1.75 2.13 8.55
C MET A 48 3.16 1.85 9.09
N PRO A 49 3.28 0.92 10.07
CA PRO A 49 4.58 0.57 10.62
C PRO A 49 5.45 -0.10 9.56
N GLY A 50 6.75 0.20 9.59
CA GLY A 50 7.73 -0.35 8.65
C GLY A 50 8.84 0.65 8.35
N GLN A 51 9.76 0.23 7.49
CA GLN A 51 10.83 1.09 6.98
C GLN A 51 10.66 1.25 5.47
N ALA A 52 10.99 2.45 4.96
CA ALA A 52 10.97 2.69 3.53
C ALA A 52 11.98 1.76 2.83
N VAL A 53 11.49 0.90 1.95
CA VAL A 53 12.34 0.00 1.17
C VAL A 53 12.71 0.70 -0.14
N ALA A 54 14.01 0.75 -0.45
CA ALA A 54 14.47 1.30 -1.72
C ALA A 54 13.84 0.52 -2.89
N ARG A 55 13.37 1.24 -3.91
CA ARG A 55 12.89 0.62 -5.15
C ARG A 55 14.06 -0.17 -5.76
N ARG A 56 13.96 -1.51 -5.78
CA ARG A 56 14.97 -2.36 -6.43
C ARG A 56 15.14 -1.86 -7.88
N GLY A 57 16.36 -1.46 -8.25
CA GLY A 57 16.68 -0.98 -9.60
C GLY A 57 16.77 0.54 -9.80
N ARG A 58 16.36 1.39 -8.84
CA ARG A 58 16.67 2.83 -8.93
C ARG A 58 18.11 3.05 -8.46
N ARG A 59 19.06 3.14 -9.40
CA ARG A 59 20.44 3.56 -9.07
C ARG A 59 20.38 4.90 -8.32
N PRO A 60 21.03 5.03 -7.15
CA PRO A 60 21.08 6.30 -6.45
C PRO A 60 21.70 7.36 -7.36
N LYS A 61 21.21 8.61 -7.27
CA LYS A 61 21.63 9.72 -8.15
C LYS A 61 23.15 9.99 -8.07
N THR A 62 23.77 9.60 -6.95
CA THR A 62 25.22 9.67 -6.71
C THR A 62 26.02 8.55 -7.37
N ALA A 63 25.38 7.47 -7.82
CA ALA A 63 26.01 6.35 -8.54
C ALA A 63 25.79 6.44 -10.08
N ALA A 64 25.40 7.61 -10.57
CA ALA A 64 25.27 7.93 -11.99
C ALA A 64 26.39 8.86 -12.51
N ALA A 65 27.50 8.94 -11.76
CA ALA A 65 28.73 9.61 -12.18
C ALA A 65 29.67 8.62 -12.86
#